data_AF-A0A9P4Y8I4-F1
#
_entry.id   AF-A0A9P4Y8I4-F1
#
_cell.length_a   1.000
_cell.length_b   1.000
_cell.length_c   1.000
_cell.angle_alpha   90.00
_cell.angle_beta   90.00
_cell.angle_gamma   90.00
#
_symmetry.space_group_name_H-M   'P 1'
#
loop_
_entity.id
_entity.type
_entity.pdbx_description
1 polymer ?
#
loop_
_entity_poly.entity_id
_entity_poly.type
_entity_poly.pdbx_seq_one_letter_code
_entity_poly.pdbx_strand_id
1 'polypeptide(L)' 'MLCTACASRGLVCRIMDNAKRCSQYIRYARSCDSCGVSVSAFSRIIAEDKRLESKEQKAEAELEGAHR' A
#
# COMPACT_ATOMS: atom_id res chain seq x y z
N MET A 1 -0.57 -7.27 0.28
CA MET A 1 -0.56 -8.69 0.71
C MET A 1 -1.98 -9.21 0.84
N LEU A 2 -2.23 -10.47 0.46
CA LEU A 2 -3.53 -11.15 0.63
C LEU A 2 -3.53 -11.95 1.94
N CYS A 3 -4.66 -12.01 2.65
CA CYS A 3 -4.84 -12.97 3.75
C CYS A 3 -5.03 -14.39 3.24
N THR A 4 -4.77 -15.40 4.08
CA THR A 4 -4.81 -16.81 3.67
C THR A 4 -6.18 -17.22 3.11
N ALA A 5 -7.28 -16.74 3.70
CA ALA A 5 -8.61 -17.04 3.16
C ALA A 5 -8.90 -16.37 1.81
N CYS A 6 -8.35 -15.19 1.53
CA CYS A 6 -8.49 -14.56 0.22
C CYS A 6 -7.59 -15.24 -0.81
N ALA A 7 -6.34 -15.57 -0.44
CA ALA A 7 -5.39 -16.27 -1.29
C ALA A 7 -5.91 -17.65 -1.74
N SER A 8 -6.37 -18.47 -0.78
CA SER A 8 -6.95 -19.80 -1.05
C SER A 8 -8.20 -19.79 -1.93
N ARG A 9 -8.87 -18.64 -2.07
CA ARG A 9 -10.10 -18.48 -2.86
C ARG A 9 -9.91 -17.64 -4.12
N GLY A 10 -8.69 -17.19 -4.42
CA GLY A 10 -8.41 -16.29 -5.54
C GLY A 10 -9.12 -14.93 -5.42
N LEU A 11 -9.42 -14.48 -4.20
CA LEU A 11 -10.13 -13.22 -3.94
C LEU A 11 -9.17 -12.07 -3.69
N VAL A 12 -9.62 -10.86 -4.04
CA VAL A 12 -8.92 -9.62 -3.66
C VAL A 12 -9.17 -9.34 -2.18
N CYS A 13 -8.09 -9.35 -1.38
CA CYS A 13 -8.14 -8.97 0.03
C CYS A 13 -8.24 -7.44 0.14
N ARG A 14 -9.43 -6.94 0.47
CA ARG A 14 -9.66 -5.50 0.70
C ARG A 14 -9.92 -5.24 2.17
N ILE A 15 -9.05 -4.43 2.78
CA ILE A 15 -9.23 -3.90 4.13
C ILE A 15 -9.80 -2.49 3.98
N MET A 16 -10.98 -2.26 4.54
CA MET A 16 -11.64 -0.96 4.54
C MET A 16 -10.94 -0.01 5.51
N ASP A 17 -11.11 1.30 5.30
CA ASP A 17 -10.58 2.29 6.22
C ASP A 17 -11.21 2.13 7.61
N ASN A 18 -10.38 2.28 8.65
CA ASN A 18 -10.70 1.98 10.05
C ASN A 18 -11.01 0.51 10.38
N ALA A 19 -10.91 -0.41 9.43
CA ALA A 19 -11.03 -1.84 9.69
C ALA A 19 -9.65 -2.47 9.87
N LYS A 20 -9.50 -3.30 10.90
CA LYS A 20 -8.30 -4.15 11.09
C LYS A 20 -8.37 -5.45 10.28
N ARG A 21 -9.48 -5.69 9.57
CA ARG A 21 -9.82 -6.97 8.93
C ARG A 21 -10.34 -6.73 7.53
N CYS A 22 -10.03 -7.65 6.61
CA CYS A 22 -10.61 -7.61 5.27
C CYS A 22 -12.08 -8.03 5.27
N SER A 23 -12.81 -7.66 4.22
CA SER A 23 -14.27 -7.91 4.10
C SER A 23 -14.66 -9.38 4.32
N GLN A 24 -13.84 -10.33 3.87
CA GLN A 24 -14.08 -11.76 4.09
C GLN A 24 -13.98 -12.12 5.58
N TYR A 25 -12.93 -11.69 6.27
CA TYR A 25 -12.76 -12.00 7.69
C TYR A 25 -13.75 -11.25 8.59
N ILE A 26 -14.25 -10.09 8.16
CA ILE A 26 -15.40 -9.43 8.80
C ILE A 26 -16.64 -10.34 8.70
N ARG A 27 -16.95 -10.84 7.48
CA ARG A 27 -18.12 -11.71 7.25
C ARG A 27 -18.07 -13.01 8.05
N TYR A 28 -16.88 -13.59 8.23
CA TYR A 28 -16.70 -14.85 8.97
C TYR A 28 -16.38 -14.64 10.46
N ALA A 29 -16.37 -13.40 10.95
CA ALA A 29 -16.01 -13.04 12.33
C ALA A 29 -14.66 -13.63 12.81
N ARG A 30 -13.68 -13.81 11.91
CA ARG A 30 -12.34 -14.33 12.23
C ARG A 30 -11.29 -13.21 12.25
N SER A 31 -10.15 -13.46 12.90
CA SER A 31 -8.97 -12.58 12.84
C SER A 31 -8.27 -12.73 11.49
N CYS A 32 -8.06 -11.61 10.79
CA CYS A 32 -7.32 -11.59 9.52
C CYS A 32 -5.83 -11.76 9.82
N ASP A 33 -5.20 -12.75 9.21
CA ASP A 33 -3.75 -13.03 9.36
C ASP A 33 -2.88 -12.11 8.51
N SER A 34 -3.44 -11.48 7.49
CA SER A 34 -2.80 -10.36 6.81
C SER A 34 -3.14 -9.06 7.55
N CYS A 35 -2.17 -8.55 8.33
CA CYS A 35 -2.09 -7.15 8.71
C CYS A 35 -1.74 -6.32 7.46
N GLY A 36 -2.73 -6.09 6.60
CA GLY A 36 -2.58 -5.26 5.42
C GLY A 36 -2.83 -3.81 5.77
N VAL A 37 -1.89 -2.95 5.42
CA VAL A 37 -2.09 -1.50 5.28
C VAL A 37 -3.45 -1.26 4.59
N SER A 38 -4.28 -0.35 5.12
CA SER A 38 -5.58 -0.06 4.50
C SER A 38 -5.39 0.40 3.06
N VAL A 39 -6.39 0.23 2.21
CA VAL A 39 -6.29 0.65 0.79
C VAL A 39 -5.97 2.15 0.69
N SER A 40 -6.56 3.00 1.54
CA SER A 40 -6.22 4.42 1.56
C SER A 40 -4.78 4.70 2.00
N ALA A 41 -4.29 4.01 3.03
CA ALA A 41 -2.93 4.17 3.50
C ALA A 41 -1.93 3.68 2.44
N PHE A 42 -2.24 2.60 1.72
CA PHE A 42 -1.44 2.13 0.60
C PHE A 42 -1.39 3.15 -0.54
N SER A 43 -2.54 3.71 -0.93
CA SER A 43 -2.58 4.78 -1.94
C SER A 43 -1.78 6.02 -1.54
N ARG A 44 -1.81 6.40 -0.25
CA ARG A 44 -0.99 7.51 0.28
C ARG A 44 0.49 7.20 0.21
N ILE A 45 0.91 5.98 0.56
CA ILE A 45 2.30 5.55 0.46
C ILE A 45 2.79 5.64 -0.98
N ILE A 46 2.04 5.11 -1.95
CA ILE A 46 2.42 5.17 -3.37
C ILE A 46 2.49 6.60 -3.89
N ALA A 47 1.57 7.48 -3.47
CA ALA A 47 1.62 8.89 -3.85
C ALA A 47 2.87 9.59 -3.30
N GLU A 48 3.23 9.29 -2.05
CA GLU A 48 4.39 9.88 -1.40
C GLU A 48 5.71 9.36 -1.98
N ASP A 49 5.77 8.07 -2.30
CA ASP A 49 6.90 7.42 -2.98
C ASP A 49 7.22 8.12 -4.31
N LYS A 50 6.21 8.27 -5.19
CA LYS A 50 6.35 9.03 -6.44
C LYS A 50 6.79 10.48 -6.22
N ARG A 51 6.31 11.11 -5.13
CA ARG A 51 6.69 12.48 -4.77
C ARG A 51 8.15 12.55 -4.32
N LEU A 52 8.70 11.50 -3.73
CA LEU A 52 10.10 11.41 -3.33
C LEU A 52 10.98 11.14 -4.55
N GLU A 53 10.65 10.16 -5.39
CA GLU A 53 11.38 9.88 -6.64
C GLU A 53 11.51 11.13 -7.52
N SER A 54 10.43 11.91 -7.67
CA SER A 54 10.47 13.15 -8.44
C SER A 54 11.38 14.22 -7.82
N LYS A 55 11.48 14.27 -6.48
CA LYS A 55 12.41 15.20 -5.81
C LYS A 55 13.85 14.76 -5.98
N GLU A 56 14.12 13.45 -5.91
CA GLU A 56 15.46 12.89 -6.13
C GLU A 56 15.95 13.21 -7.55
N GLN A 57 15.13 12.97 -8.57
CA GLN A 57 15.47 13.28 -9.96
C GLN A 57 15.76 14.77 -10.19
N LYS A 58 15.00 15.67 -9.55
CA LYS A 58 15.25 17.11 -9.65
C LYS A 58 16.57 17.50 -8.99
N ALA A 59 16.83 16.98 -7.80
CA ALA A 59 18.08 17.24 -7.09
C ALA A 59 19.29 16.72 -7.87
N GLU A 60 19.17 15.54 -8.48
CA GLU A 60 20.21 14.97 -9.34
C GLU A 60 20.48 15.86 -10.56
N ALA A 61 19.43 16.30 -11.26
CA ALA A 61 19.56 17.23 -12.40
C ALA A 61 20.18 18.59 -12.01
N GLU A 62 19.85 19.12 -10.83
CA GLU A 62 20.47 20.34 -10.28
C GLU A 62 21.97 20.14 -10.00
N LEU A 63 22.34 19.00 -9.43
CA LEU A 63 23.75 18.66 -9.17
C LEU A 63 24.55 18.50 -10.47
N GLU A 64 24.00 17.79 -11.45
CA GLU A 64 24.62 17.60 -12.76
C GLU A 64 24.76 18.92 -13.54
N GLY A 65 23.75 19.79 -13.45
CA GLY A 65 23.77 21.11 -14.06
C GLY A 65 24.77 22.06 -13.40
N ALA A 66 25.03 21.91 -12.10
CA ALA A 66 26.01 22.70 -11.36
C ALA A 66 27.47 22.24 -11.58
N HIS A 67 27.69 21.03 -12.10
CA HIS A 67 29.02 20.46 -12.38
C HIS A 67 29.48 20.66 -13.84
N ARG A 68 28.80 21.51 -14.60
CA ARG A 68 29.08 21.78 -16.02
C ARG A 68 29.38 23.27 -16.24
#